data_AF-A0A6I3GN19-F1
#
_entry.id   AF-A0A6I3GN19-F1
#
_cell.length_a   1.000
_cell.length_b   1.000
_cell.length_c   1.000
_cell.angle_alpha   90.00
_cell.angle_beta   90.00
_cell.angle_gamma   90.00
#
_symmetry.space_group_name_H-M   'P 1'
#
loop_
_entity.id
_entity.type
_entity.pdbx_description
1 polymer ?
#
loop_
_entity_poly.entity_id
_entity_poly.type
_entity_poly.pdbx_seq_one_letter_code
_entity_poly.pdbx_strand_id
1 'polypeptide(L)' 'MKKTPLIRIGLVLAFLPIVLAFITSLISGTSMFDEGSGTGTYLWLLIISVPIGLLLIVIGLIVKLLKRGKSN' A
#
# COMPACT_ATOMS: atom_id res chain seq x y z
N MET A 1 18.70 -4.40 -15.22
CA MET A 1 17.44 -3.73 -14.78
C MET A 1 17.38 -3.71 -13.25
N LYS A 2 17.94 -2.69 -12.57
CA LYS A 2 17.77 -2.56 -11.11
C LYS A 2 16.32 -2.13 -10.84
N LYS A 3 15.47 -3.12 -10.56
CA LYS A 3 14.08 -2.95 -10.11
C LYS A 3 14.08 -1.88 -9.02
N THR A 4 13.23 -0.85 -9.10
CA THR A 4 13.07 0.14 -8.03
C THR A 4 12.25 -0.51 -6.90
N PRO A 5 12.89 -1.07 -5.85
CA PRO A 5 12.17 -1.81 -4.82
C PRO A 5 11.14 -0.91 -4.12
N LEU A 6 11.42 0.39 -4.03
CA LEU A 6 10.58 1.40 -3.38
C LEU A 6 9.16 1.48 -3.94
N ILE A 7 9.01 1.44 -5.27
CA ILE A 7 7.68 1.49 -5.92
C ILE A 7 6.86 0.24 -5.54
N ARG A 8 7.50 -0.93 -5.52
CA ARG A 8 6.82 -2.19 -5.17
C ARG A 8 6.42 -2.23 -3.70
N ILE A 9 7.32 -1.80 -2.82
CA ILE A 9 7.05 -1.72 -1.38
C ILE A 9 5.91 -0.73 -1.12
N GLY A 10 5.93 0.43 -1.78
CA GLY A 10 4.86 1.43 -1.63
C GLY A 10 3.50 0.91 -2.10
N LEU A 11 3.44 0.17 -3.22
CA LEU A 11 2.21 -0.48 -3.67
C LEU A 11 1.73 -1.53 -2.65
N VAL A 12 2.60 -2.44 -2.21
CA VAL A 12 2.21 -3.46 -1.22
C VAL A 12 1.67 -2.79 0.04
N LEU A 13 2.35 -1.77 0.57
CA LEU A 13 1.93 -1.08 1.78
C LEU A 13 0.56 -0.43 1.62
N ALA A 14 0.30 0.23 0.48
CA ALA A 14 -0.97 0.92 0.23
C ALA A 14 -2.17 -0.04 0.09
N PHE A 15 -1.95 -1.24 -0.46
CA PHE A 15 -3.03 -2.22 -0.68
C PHE A 15 -3.17 -3.26 0.43
N LEU A 16 -2.15 -3.44 1.28
CA LEU A 16 -2.13 -4.47 2.31
C LEU A 16 -3.35 -4.44 3.24
N PRO A 17 -3.79 -3.27 3.76
CA PRO A 17 -4.91 -3.27 4.69
C PRO A 17 -6.24 -3.67 4.05
N ILE A 18 -6.45 -3.35 2.76
CA ILE A 18 -7.64 -3.78 2.01
C ILE A 18 -7.64 -5.31 1.90
N VAL A 19 -6.49 -5.90 1.56
CA VAL A 19 -6.35 -7.36 1.43
C VAL A 19 -6.60 -8.04 2.78
N LEU A 20 -6.08 -7.48 3.88
CA LEU A 20 -6.32 -8.00 5.23
C LEU A 20 -7.80 -7.90 5.65
N ALA A 21 -8.42 -6.74 5.47
CA ALA A 21 -9.84 -6.54 5.75
C ALA A 21 -10.71 -7.52 4.95
N PHE A 22 -10.40 -7.72 3.67
CA PHE A 22 -11.11 -8.65 2.80
C PHE A 22 -10.95 -10.10 3.26
N ILE A 23 -9.73 -10.60 3.44
CA ILE A 23 -9.50 -12.00 3.84
C ILE A 23 -10.14 -12.29 5.21
N THR A 24 -9.98 -11.39 6.17
CA THR A 24 -10.56 -11.58 7.51
C THR A 24 -12.08 -11.52 7.48
N SER A 25 -12.68 -10.67 6.64
CA SER A 25 -14.13 -10.65 6.43
C SER A 25 -14.67 -11.98 5.89
N LEU A 26 -13.95 -12.64 4.98
CA LEU A 26 -14.34 -13.96 4.45
C LEU A 26 -14.31 -15.05 5.53
N ILE A 27 -13.35 -14.97 6.46
CA ILE A 27 -13.21 -15.93 7.56
C ILE A 27 -14.25 -15.68 8.65
N SER A 28 -14.52 -14.41 8.97
CA SER A 28 -15.43 -14.02 10.05
C SER A 28 -16.91 -13.96 9.63
N GLY A 29 -17.21 -13.97 8.33
CA GLY A 29 -18.57 -13.84 7.81
C GLY A 29 -19.18 -12.45 8.02
N THR A 30 -18.36 -11.46 8.40
CA THR A 30 -18.76 -10.07 8.65
C THR A 30 -18.44 -9.21 7.45
N SER A 31 -19.10 -8.04 7.33
CA SER A 31 -18.77 -7.09 6.27
C SER A 31 -17.40 -6.46 6.53
N MET A 32 -16.52 -6.41 5.52
CA MET A 32 -15.25 -5.69 5.63
C MET A 32 -15.42 -4.19 5.85
N PHE A 33 -16.60 -3.64 5.53
CA PHE A 33 -16.96 -2.24 5.73
C PHE A 33 -17.66 -1.98 7.06
N ASP A 34 -17.90 -3.02 7.86
CA ASP A 34 -18.38 -2.83 9.23
C ASP A 34 -17.19 -2.42 10.11
N GLU A 35 -16.98 -1.11 10.22
CA GLU A 35 -15.89 -0.53 11.02
C GLU A 35 -16.04 -0.76 12.53
N GLY A 36 -17.23 -1.17 12.99
CA GLY A 36 -17.47 -1.62 14.37
C GLY A 36 -17.04 -3.06 14.62
N SER A 37 -16.76 -3.82 13.56
CA SER A 37 -16.28 -5.19 13.63
C SER A 37 -14.75 -5.26 13.64
N GLY A 38 -14.20 -6.32 14.24
CA GLY A 38 -12.75 -6.54 14.27
C GLY A 38 -12.09 -6.57 12.88
N THR A 39 -12.83 -6.98 11.84
CA THR A 39 -12.33 -7.04 10.45
C THR A 39 -12.29 -5.68 9.76
N GLY A 40 -13.24 -4.80 10.06
CA GLY A 40 -13.28 -3.44 9.51
C GLY A 40 -12.19 -2.53 10.07
N THR A 41 -11.65 -2.83 11.26
CA THR A 41 -10.53 -2.07 11.86
C THR A 41 -9.28 -2.00 10.97
N TYR A 42 -9.04 -3.00 10.12
CA TYR A 42 -7.91 -2.96 9.17
C TYR A 42 -8.04 -1.83 8.15
N LEU A 43 -9.26 -1.38 7.82
CA LEU A 43 -9.46 -0.24 6.90
C LEU A 43 -8.97 1.09 7.50
N TRP A 44 -8.94 1.23 8.82
CA TRP A 44 -8.37 2.41 9.48
C TRP A 44 -6.89 2.60 9.19
N LEU A 45 -6.16 1.50 8.96
CA LEU A 45 -4.75 1.56 8.57
C LEU A 45 -4.54 2.25 7.22
N LEU A 46 -5.58 2.42 6.39
CA LEU A 46 -5.51 3.14 5.11
C LEU A 46 -5.15 4.61 5.30
N ILE A 47 -5.56 5.22 6.42
CA ILE A 47 -5.24 6.62 6.76
C ILE A 47 -3.73 6.84 6.77
N ILE A 48 -2.94 5.85 7.18
CA ILE A 48 -1.48 5.95 7.31
C ILE A 48 -0.78 5.23 6.15
N SER A 49 -1.21 4.03 5.82
CA SER A 49 -0.55 3.18 4.81
C SER A 49 -0.64 3.75 3.39
N VAL A 50 -1.74 4.41 3.02
CA VAL A 50 -1.87 5.03 1.69
C VAL A 50 -0.93 6.24 1.54
N PRO A 51 -0.89 7.21 2.47
CA PRO A 51 0.11 8.29 2.41
C PRO A 51 1.56 7.78 2.40
N ILE A 52 1.91 6.82 3.25
CA ILE A 52 3.27 6.26 3.28
C ILE A 52 3.58 5.50 1.97
N GLY A 53 2.64 4.69 1.49
CA GLY A 53 2.80 3.94 0.24
C GLY A 53 2.99 4.87 -0.96
N LEU A 54 2.19 5.93 -1.03
CA LEU A 54 2.31 6.97 -2.05
C LEU A 54 3.66 7.68 -1.97
N LEU A 55 4.11 8.05 -0.77
CA LEU A 55 5.41 8.68 -0.56
C LEU A 55 6.56 7.81 -1.09
N LEU A 56 6.55 6.51 -0.80
CA LEU A 56 7.56 5.56 -1.29
C LEU A 56 7.53 5.43 -2.82
N ILE A 57 6.34 5.44 -3.43
CA ILE A 57 6.18 5.42 -4.89
C ILE A 57 6.77 6.70 -5.49
N VAL A 58 6.43 7.87 -4.96
CA VAL A 58 6.92 9.18 -5.44
C VAL A 58 8.45 9.25 -5.35
N ILE A 59 9.04 8.88 -4.21
CA ILE A 59 10.50 8.83 -4.05
C ILE A 59 11.12 7.85 -5.07
N GLY A 60 10.51 6.68 -5.24
CA GLY A 60 10.98 5.68 -6.20
C GLY A 60 10.96 6.19 -7.64
N LEU A 61 9.94 6.97 -8.01
CA LEU A 61 9.82 7.61 -9.31
C LEU A 61 10.86 8.72 -9.50
N ILE A 62 11.04 9.60 -8.51
CA ILE A 62 12.06 10.66 -8.54
C ILE A 62 13.45 10.06 -8.75
N VAL A 63 13.82 9.05 -7.95
CA VAL A 63 15.12 8.36 -8.09
C VAL A 63 15.29 7.74 -9.48
N LYS A 64 14.22 7.17 -10.05
CA LYS A 64 14.25 6.61 -11.40
C LYS A 64 14.47 7.70 -12.46
N LEU A 65 13.81 8.85 -12.34
CA LEU A 65 13.97 9.98 -13.24
C LEU A 65 15.39 10.56 -13.17
N LEU A 66 15.91 10.80 -11.96
CA LEU A 66 17.28 11.31 -11.76
C LEU A 66 18.35 10.36 -12.33
N LYS A 67 18.16 9.04 -12.19
CA LYS A 67 19.08 8.04 -12.77
C LYS A 67 19.00 7.99 -14.29
N ARG A 68 17.84 8.25 -14.89
CA ARG A 68 17.66 8.28 -16.34
C ARG A 68 18.35 9.49 -16.97
N GLY A 69 18.34 10.65 -16.29
CA GLY A 69 19.02 11.86 -16.78
C GLY A 69 20.56 11.81 -16.73
N LYS A 70 21.15 10.96 -15.89
CA LYS A 70 22.62 10.77 -15.78
C LYS A 70 23.21 9.75 -16.76
N SER A 71 22.35 9.03 -17.49
CA SER A 71 22.76 7.96 -18.42
C SER A 71 22.66 8.38 -19.90
N ASN A 72 22.19 9.60 -20.16
CA ASN A 72 22.29 10.28 -21.45
C ASN A 72 23.45 11.27 -21.41
#